data_AF-A0A7V6W568-F1
#
_entry.id   AF-A0A7V6W568-F1
#
_cell.length_a   1.000
_cell.length_b   1.000
_cell.length_c   1.000
_cell.angle_alpha   90.00
_cell.angle_beta   90.00
_cell.angle_gamma   90.00
#
_symmetry.space_group_name_H-M   'P 1'
#
loop_
_entity.id
_entity.type
_entity.pdbx_description
1 polymer ?
#
loop_
_entity_poly.entity_id
_entity_poly.type
_entity_poly.pdbx_seq_one_letter_code
_entity_poly.pdbx_strand_id
1 'polypeptide(L)'
;RIQANLEDRCYYCKTHVFTTIMQIASADGYHVLYDGTNASDQAHERPGMRALRELEVRSPLQLAGLTKEDIRRLSQAAGIFTWNKPSYSCLATRVPTGTPLSQDVLDVIEAAEGILFDLGFVDFRCRYLKNKSTKIELSETDFSLLCKKRKQVLQELAPYFNHIMVDLKTRVYE
;
A
#
# COMPACT_ATOMS: atom_id res chain seq x y z
N ARG A 1 13.49 -3.15 -14.45
CA ARG A 1 13.10 -1.85 -13.84
C ARG A 1 12.24 -2.03 -12.60
N ILE A 2 11.10 -2.71 -12.68
CA ILE A 2 10.23 -2.96 -11.52
C ILE A 2 10.97 -3.72 -10.41
N GLN A 3 11.62 -4.83 -10.76
CA GLN A 3 12.39 -5.65 -9.82
C GLN A 3 13.58 -4.90 -9.19
N ALA A 4 14.16 -3.91 -9.87
CA ALA A 4 15.26 -3.11 -9.31
C ALA A 4 14.78 -2.05 -8.30
N ASN A 5 13.45 -1.96 -8.07
CA ASN A 5 12.82 -1.02 -7.14
C ASN A 5 13.22 0.45 -7.34
N LEU A 6 13.43 0.87 -8.58
CA LEU A 6 13.79 2.26 -8.90
C LEU A 6 12.63 3.21 -8.63
N GLU A 7 12.91 4.52 -8.58
CA GLU A 7 11.90 5.57 -8.30
C GLU A 7 10.71 5.51 -9.27
N ASP A 8 10.97 5.16 -10.53
CA ASP A 8 9.96 5.02 -11.59
C ASP A 8 9.25 3.65 -11.59
N ARG A 9 9.50 2.76 -10.62
CA ARG A 9 8.87 1.42 -10.52
C ARG A 9 7.35 1.49 -10.69
N CYS A 10 6.69 2.42 -10.00
CA CYS A 10 5.25 2.57 -10.03
C CYS A 10 4.71 2.94 -11.42
N TYR A 11 5.48 3.69 -12.21
CA TYR A 11 5.13 4.00 -13.60
C TYR A 11 5.07 2.71 -14.42
N TYR A 12 6.17 1.95 -14.47
CA TYR A 12 6.24 0.71 -15.25
C TYR A 12 5.25 -0.36 -14.78
N CYS A 13 5.03 -0.48 -13.47
CA CYS A 13 4.07 -1.41 -12.90
C CYS A 13 2.64 -1.06 -13.35
N LYS A 14 2.22 0.21 -13.20
CA LYS A 14 0.90 0.63 -13.67
C LYS A 14 0.77 0.53 -15.20
N THR A 15 1.80 0.90 -15.95
CA THR A 15 1.77 0.79 -17.42
C THR A 15 1.49 -0.64 -17.84
N HIS A 16 2.18 -1.63 -17.25
CA HIS A 16 1.95 -3.04 -17.54
C HIS A 16 0.52 -3.45 -17.18
N VAL A 17 0.09 -3.23 -15.93
CA VAL A 17 -1.23 -3.64 -15.43
C VAL A 17 -2.37 -3.06 -16.25
N PHE A 18 -2.39 -1.73 -16.47
CA PHE A 18 -3.49 -1.08 -17.19
C PHE A 18 -3.48 -1.38 -18.68
N THR A 19 -2.32 -1.60 -19.30
CA THR A 19 -2.26 -2.07 -20.69
C THR A 19 -2.90 -3.45 -20.82
N THR A 20 -2.57 -4.38 -19.92
CA THR A 20 -3.17 -5.73 -19.91
C THR A 20 -4.67 -5.68 -19.68
N ILE A 21 -5.14 -4.87 -18.73
CA ILE A 21 -6.59 -4.69 -18.49
C ILE A 21 -7.28 -4.13 -19.74
N MET A 22 -6.68 -3.12 -20.40
CA MET A 22 -7.26 -2.50 -21.59
C MET A 22 -7.38 -3.48 -22.75
N GLN A 23 -6.39 -4.36 -22.94
CA GLN A 23 -6.42 -5.40 -23.97
C GLN A 23 -7.61 -6.35 -23.79
N ILE A 24 -7.85 -6.80 -22.56
CA ILE A 24 -8.98 -7.69 -22.24
C ILE A 24 -10.30 -6.93 -22.37
N ALA A 25 -10.41 -5.74 -21.77
CA ALA A 25 -11.61 -4.92 -21.82
C ALA A 25 -12.01 -4.57 -23.26
N SER A 26 -11.04 -4.29 -24.13
CA SER A 26 -11.28 -4.00 -25.55
C SER A 26 -11.83 -5.20 -26.31
N ALA A 27 -11.41 -6.42 -25.97
CA ALA A 27 -11.97 -7.64 -26.55
C ALA A 27 -13.44 -7.84 -26.16
N ASP A 28 -13.85 -7.33 -24.99
CA ASP A 28 -15.23 -7.34 -24.51
C ASP A 28 -16.05 -6.12 -24.98
N GLY A 29 -15.48 -5.24 -25.81
CA GLY A 29 -16.15 -4.04 -26.34
C GLY A 29 -16.10 -2.81 -25.43
N TYR A 30 -15.29 -2.82 -24.38
CA TYR A 30 -15.08 -1.67 -23.48
C TYR A 30 -13.76 -0.96 -23.80
N HIS A 31 -13.85 0.34 -24.10
CA HIS A 31 -12.69 1.14 -24.55
C HIS A 31 -12.25 2.20 -23.54
N VAL A 32 -12.90 2.27 -22.37
CA VAL A 32 -12.60 3.25 -21.33
C VAL A 32 -12.36 2.52 -20.01
N LEU A 33 -11.24 2.80 -19.38
CA LEU A 33 -10.93 2.29 -18.04
C LEU A 33 -11.10 3.38 -16.99
N TYR A 34 -11.69 2.99 -15.87
CA TYR A 34 -11.78 3.80 -14.66
C TYR A 34 -10.91 3.24 -13.55
N ASP A 35 -10.27 4.13 -12.80
CA ASP A 35 -9.56 3.77 -11.57
C ASP A 35 -10.17 4.47 -10.34
N GLY A 36 -9.66 4.07 -9.17
CA GLY A 36 -10.12 4.59 -7.87
C GLY A 36 -9.35 5.83 -7.39
N THR A 37 -8.60 6.54 -8.24
CA THR A 37 -7.89 7.75 -7.80
C THR A 37 -8.92 8.82 -7.38
N ASN A 38 -8.71 9.41 -6.20
CA ASN A 38 -9.60 10.39 -5.58
C ASN A 38 -8.93 11.78 -5.46
N ALA A 39 -9.65 12.77 -4.95
CA ALA A 39 -9.15 14.15 -4.84
C ALA A 39 -8.11 14.35 -3.72
N SER A 40 -8.06 13.46 -2.74
CA SER A 40 -7.04 13.48 -1.67
C SER A 40 -5.69 12.89 -2.13
N ASP A 41 -5.67 12.13 -3.23
CA ASP A 41 -4.43 11.62 -3.78
C ASP A 41 -3.60 12.77 -4.35
N GLN A 42 -2.36 12.96 -3.87
CA GLN A 42 -1.42 13.93 -4.44
C GLN A 42 -1.06 13.53 -5.88
N ALA A 43 -1.83 14.05 -6.83
CA ALA A 43 -1.84 13.62 -8.22
C ALA A 43 -0.67 14.15 -9.05
N HIS A 44 0.01 15.19 -8.56
CA HIS A 44 0.86 16.04 -9.39
C HIS A 44 2.25 15.42 -9.64
N GLU A 45 2.77 14.58 -8.73
CA GLU A 45 4.20 14.19 -8.76
C GLU A 45 4.48 12.67 -8.74
N ARG A 46 3.45 11.82 -8.69
CA ARG A 46 3.67 10.36 -8.57
C ARG A 46 3.90 9.70 -9.93
N PRO A 47 4.98 8.91 -10.12
CA PRO A 47 5.26 8.23 -11.40
C PRO A 47 4.11 7.37 -11.91
N GLY A 48 3.34 6.74 -11.01
CA GLY A 48 2.17 5.94 -11.39
C GLY A 48 1.03 6.77 -11.99
N MET A 49 0.84 8.03 -11.58
CA MET A 49 -0.20 8.90 -12.16
C MET A 49 0.12 9.29 -13.59
N ARG A 50 1.42 9.43 -13.92
CA ARG A 50 1.86 9.64 -15.29
C ARG A 50 1.42 8.48 -16.20
N ALA A 51 1.58 7.23 -15.77
CA ALA A 51 1.14 6.06 -16.54
C ALA A 51 -0.37 6.06 -16.82
N LEU A 52 -1.20 6.42 -15.84
CA LEU A 52 -2.64 6.51 -16.03
C LEU A 52 -3.03 7.56 -17.09
N ARG A 53 -2.38 8.74 -17.05
CA ARG A 53 -2.63 9.80 -18.02
C ARG A 53 -2.25 9.38 -19.44
N GLU A 54 -1.08 8.77 -19.60
CA GLU A 54 -0.60 8.29 -20.91
C GLU A 54 -1.47 7.16 -21.50
N LEU A 55 -2.13 6.37 -20.65
CA LEU A 55 -3.05 5.30 -21.04
C LEU A 55 -4.52 5.76 -21.10
N GLU A 56 -4.78 7.06 -20.94
CA GLU A 56 -6.11 7.66 -20.94
C GLU A 56 -7.11 7.06 -19.93
N VAL A 57 -6.59 6.46 -18.85
CA VAL A 57 -7.40 5.95 -17.74
C VAL A 57 -8.05 7.13 -17.02
N ARG A 58 -9.36 7.09 -16.81
CA ARG A 58 -10.09 8.17 -16.13
C ARG A 58 -10.26 7.88 -14.64
N SER A 59 -10.30 8.93 -13.85
CA SER A 59 -10.45 8.86 -12.39
C SER A 59 -11.69 9.63 -11.96
N PRO A 60 -12.90 9.03 -12.06
CA PRO A 60 -14.16 9.74 -11.83
C PRO A 60 -14.27 10.38 -10.44
N LEU A 61 -13.73 9.73 -9.40
CA LEU A 61 -13.77 10.25 -8.03
C LEU A 61 -12.94 11.53 -7.89
N GLN A 62 -11.75 11.57 -8.48
CA GLN A 62 -10.94 12.78 -8.55
C GLN A 62 -11.61 13.87 -9.39
N LEU A 63 -12.19 13.53 -10.55
CA LEU A 63 -12.89 14.49 -11.41
C LEU A 63 -14.10 15.12 -10.70
N ALA A 64 -14.78 14.35 -9.85
CA ALA A 64 -15.89 14.82 -9.03
C ALA A 64 -15.44 15.58 -7.76
N GLY A 65 -14.13 15.74 -7.53
CA GLY A 65 -13.60 16.40 -6.34
C GLY A 65 -13.82 15.63 -5.04
N LEU A 66 -14.12 14.33 -5.11
CA LEU A 66 -14.42 13.52 -3.93
C LEU A 66 -13.15 13.18 -3.17
N THR A 67 -13.08 13.62 -1.92
CA THR A 67 -12.00 13.28 -1.00
C THR A 67 -12.17 11.86 -0.45
N LYS A 68 -11.13 11.34 0.20
CA LYS A 68 -11.20 10.05 0.90
C LYS A 68 -12.32 10.02 1.96
N GLU A 69 -12.51 11.12 2.68
CA GLU A 69 -13.58 11.25 3.69
C GLU A 69 -14.97 11.23 3.04
N ASP A 70 -15.14 11.95 1.93
CA ASP A 70 -16.39 11.92 1.16
C ASP A 70 -16.71 10.50 0.69
N ILE A 71 -15.72 9.80 0.13
CA ILE A 71 -15.88 8.43 -0.36
C ILE A 71 -16.29 7.50 0.79
N ARG A 72 -15.66 7.61 1.97
CA ARG A 72 -16.04 6.80 3.14
C ARG A 72 -17.49 7.05 3.55
N ARG A 73 -17.89 8.33 3.66
CA ARG A 73 -19.25 8.74 4.04
C ARG A 73 -20.29 8.26 3.03
N LEU A 74 -20.03 8.45 1.73
CA LEU A 74 -20.94 8.04 0.65
C LEU A 74 -21.04 6.52 0.54
N SER A 75 -19.91 5.83 0.65
CA SER A 75 -19.84 4.35 0.63
C SER A 75 -20.59 3.74 1.81
N GLN A 76 -20.47 4.34 3.00
CA GLN A 76 -21.22 3.95 4.19
C GLN A 76 -22.73 4.17 4.00
N ALA A 77 -23.14 5.34 3.50
CA ALA A 77 -24.54 5.65 3.23
C ALA A 77 -25.16 4.72 2.17
N ALA A 78 -24.35 4.25 1.21
CA ALA A 78 -24.75 3.27 0.20
C ALA A 78 -24.73 1.80 0.70
N GLY A 79 -24.38 1.55 1.96
CA GLY A 79 -24.35 0.20 2.54
C GLY A 79 -23.19 -0.67 2.03
N ILE A 80 -22.14 -0.07 1.48
CA ILE A 80 -20.98 -0.81 0.97
C ILE A 80 -20.12 -1.25 2.15
N PHE A 81 -19.99 -2.57 2.35
CA PHE A 81 -19.30 -3.14 3.51
C PHE A 81 -17.81 -2.77 3.62
N THR A 82 -17.18 -2.34 2.53
CA THR A 82 -15.77 -1.94 2.48
C THR A 82 -15.55 -0.46 2.82
N TRP A 83 -16.58 0.30 3.21
CA TRP A 83 -16.49 1.75 3.43
C TRP A 83 -15.35 2.16 4.37
N ASN A 84 -15.05 1.35 5.40
CA ASN A 84 -13.99 1.66 6.37
C ASN A 84 -12.67 0.90 6.14
N LYS A 85 -12.54 0.17 5.03
CA LYS A 85 -11.35 -0.67 4.77
C LYS A 85 -10.08 0.21 4.72
N PRO A 86 -8.98 -0.17 5.40
CA PRO A 86 -7.71 0.55 5.30
C PRO A 86 -7.16 0.55 3.87
N SER A 87 -6.41 1.60 3.50
CA SER A 87 -5.74 1.67 2.21
C SER A 87 -4.49 0.78 2.21
N TYR A 88 -4.43 -0.17 1.28
CA TYR A 88 -3.26 -1.03 1.10
C TYR A 88 -2.38 -0.47 -0.03
N SER A 89 -1.14 -0.09 0.31
CA SER A 89 -0.13 0.21 -0.70
C SER A 89 0.67 -1.06 -1.05
N CYS A 90 1.24 -1.09 -2.26
CA CYS A 90 2.10 -2.17 -2.75
C CYS A 90 3.18 -2.57 -1.72
N LEU A 91 3.43 -3.87 -1.53
CA LEU A 91 4.46 -4.37 -0.61
C LEU A 91 5.86 -3.85 -0.95
N ALA A 92 6.16 -3.58 -2.23
CA ALA A 92 7.43 -2.99 -2.64
C ALA A 92 7.74 -1.64 -1.96
N THR A 93 6.73 -0.91 -1.46
CA THR A 93 6.97 0.33 -0.71
C THR A 93 7.61 0.07 0.66
N ARG A 94 7.58 -1.17 1.17
CA ARG A 94 8.26 -1.55 2.41
C ARG A 94 9.75 -1.76 2.22
N VAL A 95 10.20 -1.92 0.97
CA VAL A 95 11.61 -2.08 0.61
C VAL A 95 12.18 -0.72 0.18
N PRO A 96 13.36 -0.32 0.68
CA PRO A 96 13.99 0.94 0.29
C PRO A 96 14.18 1.04 -1.22
N THR A 97 13.87 2.21 -1.79
CA THR A 97 14.08 2.50 -3.21
C THR A 97 15.53 2.19 -3.63
N GLY A 98 15.69 1.61 -4.81
CA GLY A 98 16.98 1.15 -5.35
C GLY A 98 17.47 -0.18 -4.78
N THR A 99 16.80 -0.76 -3.78
CA THR A 99 17.09 -2.13 -3.33
C THR A 99 16.27 -3.13 -4.15
N PRO A 100 16.91 -4.09 -4.86
CA PRO A 100 16.19 -5.07 -5.65
C PRO A 100 15.15 -5.85 -4.84
N LEU A 101 13.98 -6.04 -5.44
CA LEU A 101 12.91 -6.87 -4.91
C LEU A 101 13.23 -8.35 -5.17
N SER A 102 12.98 -9.19 -4.17
CA SER A 102 12.96 -10.64 -4.30
C SER A 102 11.68 -11.19 -3.69
N GLN A 103 11.26 -12.37 -4.15
CA GLN A 103 10.08 -13.05 -3.61
C GLN A 103 10.23 -13.28 -2.10
N ASP A 104 11.36 -13.85 -1.66
CA ASP A 104 11.64 -14.10 -0.24
C ASP A 104 11.48 -12.85 0.65
N VAL A 105 11.92 -11.68 0.18
CA VAL A 105 11.79 -10.43 0.95
C VAL A 105 10.33 -10.01 1.02
N LEU A 106 9.57 -10.12 -0.07
CA LEU A 106 8.15 -9.77 -0.11
C LEU A 106 7.32 -10.72 0.77
N ASP A 107 7.60 -12.03 0.73
CA ASP A 107 6.94 -13.05 1.54
C ASP A 107 7.17 -12.81 3.04
N VAL A 108 8.42 -12.48 3.41
CA VAL A 108 8.78 -12.14 4.79
C VAL A 108 8.02 -10.90 5.28
N ILE A 109 7.89 -9.86 4.43
CA ILE A 109 7.14 -8.65 4.78
C ILE A 109 5.65 -8.96 4.90
N GLU A 110 5.09 -9.72 3.96
CA GLU A 110 3.67 -10.09 3.95
C GLU A 110 3.31 -10.91 5.20
N ALA A 111 4.11 -11.93 5.53
CA ALA A 111 3.92 -12.73 6.73
C ALA A 111 3.98 -11.88 8.00
N ALA A 112 4.95 -10.96 8.08
CA ALA A 112 5.09 -10.06 9.21
C ALA A 112 3.91 -9.09 9.35
N GLU A 113 3.44 -8.51 8.24
CA GLU A 113 2.26 -7.64 8.28
C GLU A 113 0.99 -8.43 8.60
N GLY A 114 0.87 -9.68 8.14
CA GLY A 114 -0.23 -10.59 8.52
C GLY A 114 -0.26 -10.87 10.02
N ILE A 115 0.89 -11.18 10.62
CA ILE A 115 1.03 -11.38 12.07
C ILE A 115 0.58 -10.14 12.84
N LEU A 116 1.07 -8.96 12.50
CA LEU A 116 0.66 -7.73 13.19
C LEU A 116 -0.84 -7.45 12.99
N PHE A 117 -1.40 -7.73 11.82
CA PHE A 117 -2.83 -7.61 11.59
C PHE A 117 -3.64 -8.53 12.52
N ASP A 118 -3.26 -9.80 12.64
CA ASP A 118 -3.91 -10.78 13.51
C ASP A 118 -3.75 -10.44 15.01
N LEU A 119 -2.67 -9.75 15.35
CA LEU A 119 -2.46 -9.18 16.69
C LEU A 119 -3.29 -7.91 16.94
N GLY A 120 -4.08 -7.44 15.98
CA GLY A 120 -5.02 -6.34 16.12
C GLY A 120 -4.41 -4.95 15.93
N PHE A 121 -3.22 -4.85 15.35
CA PHE A 121 -2.66 -3.57 14.92
C PHE A 121 -3.42 -3.05 13.70
N VAL A 122 -3.52 -1.73 13.57
CA VAL A 122 -4.21 -1.06 12.47
C VAL A 122 -3.37 0.08 11.90
N ASP A 123 -3.34 0.20 10.57
CA ASP A 123 -2.51 1.18 9.86
C ASP A 123 -1.04 1.20 10.31
N PHE A 124 -0.37 0.06 10.10
CA PHE A 124 1.05 -0.11 10.36
C PHE A 124 1.80 -0.45 9.06
N ARG A 125 3.13 -0.37 9.11
CA ARG A 125 4.00 -0.87 8.04
C ARG A 125 5.23 -1.55 8.60
N CYS A 126 5.60 -2.70 8.04
CA CYS A 126 6.87 -3.36 8.32
C CYS A 126 7.90 -2.97 7.26
N ARG A 127 8.73 -1.94 7.51
CA ARG A 127 9.79 -1.54 6.58
C ARG A 127 10.96 -2.50 6.66
N TYR A 128 11.23 -3.20 5.56
CA TYR A 128 12.37 -4.09 5.46
C TYR A 128 13.67 -3.30 5.37
N LEU A 129 14.67 -3.73 6.12
CA LEU A 129 16.01 -3.20 6.15
C LEU A 129 17.01 -4.32 5.88
N LYS A 130 18.28 -3.96 5.67
CA LYS A 130 19.35 -4.94 5.46
C LYS A 130 19.47 -5.89 6.65
N ASN A 131 20.11 -7.04 6.42
CA ASN A 131 20.41 -8.07 7.44
C ASN A 131 19.15 -8.66 8.10
N LYS A 132 18.07 -8.85 7.33
CA LYS A 132 16.77 -9.33 7.84
C LYS A 132 16.31 -8.51 9.05
N SER A 133 16.28 -7.20 8.91
CA SER A 133 15.80 -6.30 9.97
C SER A 133 14.50 -5.66 9.53
N THR A 134 13.63 -5.35 10.48
CA THR A 134 12.38 -4.61 10.21
C THR A 134 12.28 -3.39 11.09
N LYS A 135 11.77 -2.29 10.53
CA LYS A 135 11.32 -1.12 11.29
C LYS A 135 9.82 -1.02 11.15
N ILE A 136 9.12 -1.23 12.26
CA ILE A 136 7.67 -1.16 12.36
C ILE A 136 7.26 0.32 12.53
N GLU A 137 6.47 0.83 11.59
CA GLU A 137 5.79 2.13 11.68
C GLU A 137 4.38 1.88 12.21
N LEU A 138 3.98 2.59 13.27
CA LEU A 138 2.69 2.42 13.96
C LEU A 138 1.92 3.74 14.05
N SER A 139 0.59 3.65 14.16
CA SER A 139 -0.26 4.77 14.58
C SER A 139 -0.06 5.08 16.07
N GLU A 140 -0.43 6.29 16.51
CA GLU A 140 -0.31 6.71 17.92
C GLU A 140 -1.02 5.74 18.87
N THR A 141 -2.22 5.29 18.50
CA THR A 141 -3.03 4.39 19.32
C THR A 141 -2.37 3.02 19.53
N ASP A 142 -1.57 2.58 18.57
CA ASP A 142 -0.98 1.24 18.51
C ASP A 142 0.28 1.09 19.36
N PHE A 143 0.92 2.18 19.79
CA PHE A 143 2.04 2.10 20.75
C PHE A 143 1.61 1.45 22.07
N SER A 144 0.43 1.79 22.55
CA SER A 144 -0.12 1.20 23.78
C SER A 144 -0.36 -0.31 23.64
N LEU A 145 -0.83 -0.75 22.47
CA LEU A 145 -1.03 -2.15 22.13
C LEU A 145 0.30 -2.89 22.01
N LEU A 146 1.29 -2.28 21.38
CA LEU A 146 2.64 -2.83 21.28
C LEU A 146 3.24 -3.08 22.66
N CYS A 147 3.13 -2.14 23.60
CA CYS A 147 3.62 -2.33 24.96
C CYS A 147 2.99 -3.56 25.63
N LYS A 148 1.68 -3.78 25.43
CA LYS A 148 0.95 -4.94 25.96
C LYS A 148 1.37 -6.25 25.27
N LYS A 149 1.57 -6.23 23.95
CA LYS A 149 1.86 -7.42 23.12
C LYS A 149 3.34 -7.62 22.79
N ARG A 150 4.25 -6.82 23.36
CA ARG A 150 5.69 -6.79 23.00
C ARG A 150 6.33 -8.17 22.91
N LYS A 151 6.10 -9.02 23.92
CA LYS A 151 6.68 -10.38 23.96
C LYS A 151 6.17 -11.25 22.81
N GLN A 152 4.88 -11.17 22.53
CA GLN A 152 4.24 -11.92 21.45
C GLN A 152 4.75 -11.46 20.08
N VAL A 153 4.82 -10.14 19.86
CA VAL A 153 5.38 -9.57 18.62
C VAL A 153 6.82 -10.04 18.40
N LEU A 154 7.67 -9.99 19.43
CA LEU A 154 9.05 -10.47 19.33
C LEU A 154 9.12 -11.97 18.99
N GLN A 155 8.29 -12.79 19.64
CA GLN A 155 8.27 -14.22 19.42
C GLN A 155 7.81 -14.59 18.00
N GLU A 156 6.74 -13.97 17.52
CA GLU A 156 6.15 -14.31 16.22
C GLU A 156 6.96 -13.73 15.04
N LEU A 157 7.66 -12.61 15.22
CA LEU A 157 8.50 -12.01 14.18
C LEU A 157 9.96 -12.53 14.18
N ALA A 158 10.44 -13.16 15.26
CA ALA A 158 11.80 -13.69 15.35
C ALA A 158 12.19 -14.69 14.23
N PRO A 159 11.30 -15.55 13.71
CA PRO A 159 11.63 -16.43 12.57
C PRO A 159 11.97 -15.66 11.28
N TYR A 160 11.48 -14.42 11.16
CA TYR A 160 11.56 -13.60 9.96
C TYR A 160 12.68 -12.56 10.03
N PHE A 161 12.98 -12.03 11.22
CA PHE A 161 13.91 -10.93 11.41
C PHE A 161 14.92 -11.17 12.55
N ASN A 162 16.16 -10.77 12.29
CA ASN A 162 17.22 -10.71 13.30
C ASN A 162 17.04 -9.52 14.25
N HIS A 163 16.51 -8.40 13.74
CA HIS A 163 16.28 -7.18 14.50
C HIS A 163 14.90 -6.62 14.20
N ILE A 164 14.15 -6.35 15.27
CA ILE A 164 12.81 -5.76 15.22
C ILE A 164 12.91 -4.39 15.90
N MET A 165 12.70 -3.34 15.13
CA MET A 165 12.76 -1.94 15.57
C MET A 165 11.38 -1.30 15.43
N VAL A 166 11.15 -0.23 16.18
CA VAL A 166 9.93 0.56 16.12
C VAL A 166 10.33 1.98 15.76
N ASP A 167 9.67 2.56 14.75
CA ASP A 167 9.80 3.99 14.49
C ASP A 167 9.05 4.76 15.57
N LEU A 168 9.73 5.66 16.30
CA LEU A 168 9.09 6.50 17.30
C LEU A 168 8.25 7.61 16.67
N LYS A 169 8.46 7.92 15.38
CA LYS A 169 7.55 8.78 14.64
C LYS A 169 6.27 8.02 14.39
N THR A 170 5.16 8.65 14.74
CA THR A 170 3.84 8.13 14.40
C THR A 170 3.66 8.11 12.90
N ARG A 171 3.05 7.03 12.44
CA ARG A 171 2.48 6.97 11.12
C ARG A 171 1.26 7.88 11.10
N VAL A 172 1.38 9.00 10.39
CA VAL A 172 0.24 9.86 10.09
C VAL A 172 -0.48 9.26 8.88
N TYR A 173 -1.81 9.24 8.94
CA TYR A 173 -2.66 8.78 7.85
C TYR A 173 -2.52 9.77 6.69
N GLU A 174 -1.71 9.42 5.69
CA GLU A 174 -1.73 10.06 4.36
C GLU A 174 -2.78 9.38 3.46
#